data_AF-A0A5A7Q3T6-F1
#
_entry.id   AF-A0A5A7Q3T6-F1
#
_cell.length_a   1.000
_cell.length_b   1.000
_cell.length_c   1.000
_cell.angle_alpha   90.00
_cell.angle_beta   90.00
_cell.angle_gamma   90.00
#
_symmetry.space_group_name_H-M   'P 1'
#
loop_
_entity.id
_entity.type
_entity.pdbx_description
1 polymer ?
#
loop_
_entity_poly.entity_id
_entity_poly.type
_entity_poly.pdbx_seq_one_letter_code
_entity_poly.pdbx_strand_id
1 'polypeptide(L)'
;MSSDSSYTRCVVCFHGLIANVLTSNTDKNPSRRYYRCPNEDDEKCKFFQWVDEELPSFKKVRFLKLKSQNNLLEEQLKCTKYYESLLAEKLELKENEITRLQNKLDDLEKTIAQLELKENEIFRLQNKNEDLEKTIHAMCKLQNKNEELEKAIHAMCKRKKIERKLILLVLVFCVAMYWNGVGNGNGRLMLK
;
A
#
# COMPACT_ATOMS: atom_id res chain seq x y z
N MET A 1 7.62 -31.80 -85.31
CA MET A 1 7.00 -31.59 -83.98
C MET A 1 7.43 -32.74 -83.11
N SER A 2 8.52 -32.58 -82.36
CA SER A 2 9.12 -33.64 -81.55
C SER A 2 8.35 -33.75 -80.24
N SER A 3 7.54 -34.80 -80.14
CA SER A 3 6.84 -35.21 -78.93
C SER A 3 7.83 -35.87 -77.99
N ASP A 4 8.46 -35.07 -77.12
CA ASP A 4 9.35 -35.59 -76.10
C ASP A 4 8.53 -36.08 -74.90
N SER A 5 8.33 -37.39 -74.89
CA SER A 5 7.51 -38.12 -73.94
C SER A 5 8.22 -38.18 -72.59
N SER A 6 7.80 -37.37 -71.63
CA SER A 6 8.23 -37.47 -70.23
C SER A 6 7.59 -38.69 -69.54
N TYR A 7 7.89 -39.90 -70.01
CA TYR A 7 7.61 -41.12 -69.24
C TYR A 7 8.52 -41.09 -68.00
N THR A 8 7.96 -40.74 -66.85
CA THR A 8 8.60 -41.07 -65.58
C THR A 8 8.76 -42.59 -65.55
N ARG A 9 9.99 -43.10 -65.70
CA ARG A 9 10.26 -44.53 -65.71
C ARG A 9 9.76 -45.14 -64.40
N CYS A 10 8.76 -46.02 -64.48
CA CYS A 10 8.29 -46.79 -63.33
C CYS A 10 9.36 -47.83 -62.98
N VAL A 11 10.01 -47.66 -61.82
CA VAL A 11 11.04 -48.58 -61.33
C VAL A 11 10.38 -49.62 -60.45
N VAL A 12 10.60 -50.91 -60.74
CA VAL A 12 10.04 -52.04 -59.99
C VAL A 12 11.13 -52.80 -59.25
N CYS A 13 10.83 -53.33 -58.06
CA CYS A 13 11.74 -54.17 -57.30
C CYS A 13 11.75 -55.62 -57.81
N PHE A 14 12.53 -56.50 -57.17
CA PHE A 14 12.63 -57.92 -57.54
C PHE A 14 11.33 -58.72 -57.37
N HIS A 15 10.32 -58.17 -56.68
CA HIS A 15 8.98 -58.75 -56.56
C HIS A 15 8.00 -58.27 -57.64
N GLY A 16 8.44 -57.39 -58.54
CA GLY A 16 7.57 -56.74 -59.52
C GLY A 16 6.70 -55.61 -58.95
N LEU A 17 6.90 -55.26 -57.67
CA LEU A 17 6.21 -54.13 -57.03
C LEU A 17 6.89 -52.80 -57.40
N ILE A 18 6.10 -51.73 -57.51
CA ILE A 18 6.63 -50.37 -57.77
C ILE A 18 7.50 -49.92 -56.60
N ALA A 19 8.74 -49.51 -56.89
CA ALA A 19 9.69 -49.09 -55.88
C ALA A 19 9.35 -47.71 -55.29
N ASN A 20 9.52 -47.55 -53.98
CA ASN A 20 9.39 -46.27 -53.29
C ASN A 20 10.60 -45.39 -53.57
N VAL A 21 10.39 -44.08 -53.71
CA VAL A 21 11.47 -43.08 -53.79
C VAL A 21 11.71 -42.47 -52.42
N LEU A 22 12.91 -42.65 -51.89
CA LEU A 22 13.34 -42.12 -50.60
C LEU A 22 14.50 -41.14 -50.78
N THR A 23 14.72 -40.27 -49.80
CA THR A 23 15.84 -39.32 -49.80
C THR A 23 16.84 -39.70 -48.70
N SER A 24 18.12 -39.80 -49.04
CA SER A 24 19.17 -40.10 -48.08
C SER A 24 19.52 -38.88 -47.24
N ASN A 25 19.49 -39.06 -45.92
CA ASN A 25 19.90 -38.05 -44.94
C ASN A 25 21.34 -38.24 -44.43
N THR A 26 22.08 -39.21 -45.02
CA THR A 26 23.45 -39.53 -44.65
C THR A 26 24.43 -38.47 -45.14
N ASP A 27 25.51 -38.24 -44.40
CA ASP A 27 26.52 -37.27 -44.82
C ASP A 27 27.34 -37.76 -46.04
N LYS A 28 27.33 -39.08 -46.28
CA LYS A 28 27.95 -39.69 -47.47
C LYS A 28 27.14 -39.45 -48.74
N ASN A 29 25.81 -39.38 -48.69
CA ASN A 29 24.96 -39.12 -49.86
C ASN A 29 23.84 -38.13 -49.50
N PRO A 30 24.17 -36.89 -49.12
CA PRO A 30 23.16 -35.98 -48.59
C PRO A 30 22.16 -35.57 -49.67
N SER A 31 20.88 -35.59 -49.35
CA SER A 31 19.76 -35.20 -50.23
C SER A 31 19.63 -36.03 -51.52
N ARG A 32 20.36 -37.13 -51.63
CA ARG A 32 20.36 -38.00 -52.82
C ARG A 32 19.18 -38.97 -52.75
N ARG A 33 18.46 -39.15 -53.85
CA ARG A 33 17.26 -39.99 -53.86
C ARG A 33 17.57 -41.40 -54.32
N TYR A 34 16.92 -42.38 -53.72
CA TYR A 34 17.07 -43.79 -54.08
C TYR A 34 15.72 -44.51 -54.12
N TYR A 35 15.64 -45.51 -55.00
CA TYR A 35 14.56 -46.47 -55.06
C TYR A 35 14.80 -47.61 -54.06
N ARG A 36 13.74 -48.04 -53.38
CA ARG A 36 13.73 -49.22 -52.50
C ARG A 36 12.46 -50.04 -52.71
N CYS A 37 12.52 -51.35 -52.43
CA CYS A 37 11.32 -52.19 -52.35
C CYS A 37 10.29 -51.56 -51.39
N PRO A 38 8.99 -51.50 -51.76
CA PRO A 38 7.94 -50.99 -50.87
C PRO A 38 7.57 -51.96 -49.75
N ASN A 39 7.89 -53.25 -49.90
CA ASN A 39 7.67 -54.25 -48.85
C ASN A 39 8.85 -54.22 -47.86
N GLU A 40 8.70 -53.46 -46.78
CA GLU A 40 9.77 -53.24 -45.78
C GLU A 40 10.04 -54.47 -44.90
N ASP A 41 9.04 -55.32 -44.70
CA ASP A 41 9.12 -56.53 -43.86
C ASP A 41 9.84 -57.69 -44.53
N ASP A 42 10.05 -57.60 -45.85
CA ASP A 42 10.80 -58.61 -46.59
C ASP A 42 12.29 -58.28 -46.62
N GLU A 43 13.01 -58.77 -45.60
CA GLU A 43 14.46 -58.67 -45.50
C GLU A 43 15.22 -59.30 -46.67
N LYS A 44 14.57 -60.15 -47.49
CA LYS A 44 15.17 -60.77 -48.67
C LYS A 44 15.21 -59.82 -49.86
N CYS A 45 14.31 -58.83 -49.95
CA CYS A 45 14.33 -57.86 -51.04
C CYS A 45 15.40 -56.78 -50.84
N LYS A 46 16.60 -57.00 -51.37
CA LYS A 46 17.69 -56.01 -51.31
C LYS A 46 17.72 -55.04 -52.50
N PHE A 47 16.57 -54.79 -53.11
CA PHE A 47 16.47 -53.85 -54.24
C PHE A 47 16.82 -52.43 -53.80
N PHE A 48 17.83 -51.84 -54.46
CA PHE A 48 18.31 -50.49 -54.21
C PHE A 48 18.87 -49.90 -55.51
N GLN A 49 18.48 -48.66 -55.83
CA GLN A 49 19.02 -47.95 -56.99
C GLN A 49 19.00 -46.44 -56.76
N TRP A 50 20.11 -45.74 -57.07
CA TRP A 50 20.12 -44.27 -57.02
C TRP A 50 19.29 -43.66 -58.17
N VAL A 51 18.51 -42.62 -57.86
CA VAL A 51 17.69 -41.85 -58.81
C VAL A 51 18.55 -40.83 -59.56
N ASP A 52 19.43 -40.16 -58.83
CA ASP A 52 20.28 -39.06 -59.28
C ASP A 52 21.76 -39.38 -59.07
N GLU A 53 22.63 -38.66 -59.78
CA GLU A 53 24.09 -38.75 -59.61
C GLU A 53 24.54 -38.18 -58.25
N GLU A 54 25.73 -38.58 -57.80
CA GLU A 54 26.29 -37.99 -56.58
C GLU A 54 26.58 -36.50 -56.78
N LEU A 55 26.31 -35.69 -55.75
CA LEU A 55 26.67 -34.29 -55.76
C LEU A 55 28.19 -34.13 -55.92
N PRO A 56 28.66 -33.19 -56.77
CA PRO A 56 30.08 -32.82 -56.81
C PRO A 56 30.60 -32.44 -55.42
N SER A 57 31.85 -32.77 -55.12
CA SER A 57 32.46 -32.62 -53.79
C SER A 57 32.24 -31.24 -53.17
N PHE A 58 32.35 -30.16 -53.96
CA PHE A 58 32.15 -28.79 -53.46
C PHE A 58 30.70 -28.52 -53.00
N LYS A 59 29.69 -29.05 -53.70
CA LYS A 59 28.28 -28.92 -53.32
C LYS A 59 27.99 -29.72 -52.05
N LYS A 60 28.55 -30.94 -51.96
CA LYS A 60 28.44 -31.81 -50.78
C LYS A 60 29.01 -31.15 -49.53
N VAL A 61 30.24 -30.63 -49.61
CA VAL A 61 30.88 -29.91 -48.49
C VAL A 61 30.04 -28.69 -48.08
N ARG A 62 29.56 -27.90 -49.04
CA ARG A 62 28.70 -26.75 -48.74
C ARG A 62 27.39 -27.16 -48.06
N PHE A 63 26.75 -28.22 -48.53
CA PHE A 63 25.53 -28.76 -47.93
C PHE A 63 25.75 -29.19 -46.48
N LEU A 64 26.79 -29.98 -46.21
CA LEU A 64 27.10 -30.46 -44.86
C LEU A 64 27.42 -29.31 -43.91
N LYS A 65 28.15 -28.28 -44.39
CA LYS A 65 28.41 -27.07 -43.62
C LYS A 65 27.11 -26.35 -43.24
N LEU A 66 26.21 -26.14 -44.20
CA LEU A 66 24.91 -25.50 -43.93
C LEU A 66 24.04 -26.35 -43.00
N LYS A 67 24.03 -27.68 -43.16
CA LYS A 67 23.34 -28.60 -42.26
C LYS A 67 23.85 -28.47 -40.83
N SER A 68 25.16 -28.46 -40.63
CA SER A 68 25.77 -28.26 -39.31
C SER A 68 25.44 -26.88 -38.73
N GLN A 69 25.47 -25.82 -39.54
CA GLN A 69 25.09 -24.48 -39.10
C GLN A 69 23.62 -24.38 -38.71
N ASN A 70 22.72 -25.02 -39.47
CA ASN A 70 21.29 -25.07 -39.14
C ASN A 70 21.06 -25.79 -37.82
N ASN A 71 21.69 -26.95 -37.61
CA ASN A 71 21.58 -27.67 -36.35
C ASN A 71 22.07 -26.81 -35.16
N LEU A 72 23.19 -26.10 -35.33
CA LEU A 72 23.71 -25.20 -34.29
C LEU A 72 22.75 -24.04 -34.02
N LEU A 73 22.16 -23.45 -35.06
CA LEU A 73 21.17 -22.39 -34.93
C LEU A 73 19.89 -22.88 -34.23
N GLU A 74 19.44 -24.11 -34.52
CA GLU A 74 18.30 -24.73 -33.85
C GLU A 74 18.57 -24.94 -32.36
N GLU A 75 19.76 -25.42 -32.00
CA GLU A 75 20.18 -25.56 -30.60
C GLU A 75 20.25 -24.21 -29.89
N GLN A 76 20.85 -23.20 -30.54
CA GLN A 76 20.91 -21.83 -30.01
C GLN A 76 19.52 -21.24 -29.80
N LEU A 77 18.62 -21.37 -30.78
CA LEU A 77 17.23 -20.91 -30.67
C LEU A 77 16.51 -21.58 -29.51
N LYS A 78 16.76 -22.88 -29.26
CA LYS A 78 16.20 -23.58 -28.11
C LYS A 78 16.70 -23.00 -26.79
N CYS A 79 18.00 -22.74 -26.67
CA CYS A 79 18.59 -22.10 -25.49
C CYS A 79 18.07 -20.68 -25.27
N THR A 80 17.97 -19.88 -26.33
CA THR A 80 17.43 -18.51 -26.27
C THR A 80 15.98 -18.51 -25.81
N LYS A 81 15.14 -19.37 -26.37
CA LYS A 81 13.72 -19.50 -25.96
C LYS A 81 13.57 -19.89 -24.49
N TYR A 82 14.42 -20.79 -24.00
CA TYR A 82 14.42 -21.16 -22.59
C TYR A 82 14.77 -19.96 -21.69
N TYR A 83 15.80 -19.20 -22.06
CA TYR A 83 16.21 -18.01 -21.30
C TYR A 83 15.15 -16.91 -21.34
N GLU A 84 14.50 -16.71 -22.49
CA GLU A 84 13.37 -15.80 -22.64
C GLU A 84 12.21 -16.18 -21.73
N SER A 85 11.87 -17.47 -21.65
CA SER A 85 10.85 -17.97 -20.71
C SER A 85 11.21 -17.69 -19.26
N LEU A 86 12.48 -17.90 -18.87
CA LEU A 86 12.96 -17.63 -17.51
C LEU A 86 12.92 -16.13 -17.18
N LEU A 87 13.27 -15.28 -18.15
CA LEU A 87 13.17 -13.84 -17.99
C LEU A 87 11.73 -13.36 -17.87
N ALA A 88 10.80 -13.96 -18.63
CA ALA A 88 9.37 -13.65 -18.55
C ALA A 88 8.80 -13.97 -17.16
N GLU A 89 9.11 -15.14 -16.59
CA GLU A 89 8.70 -15.50 -15.23
C GLU A 89 9.30 -14.53 -14.19
N LYS A 90 10.57 -14.16 -14.35
CA LYS A 90 11.21 -13.18 -13.47
C LYS A 90 10.58 -11.80 -13.57
N LEU A 91 10.15 -11.39 -14.77
CA LEU A 91 9.47 -10.13 -15.00
C LEU A 91 8.10 -10.14 -14.30
N GLU A 92 7.32 -11.21 -14.45
CA GLU A 92 6.02 -11.37 -13.78
C GLU A 92 6.15 -11.29 -12.25
N LEU A 93 7.16 -11.94 -11.66
CA LEU A 93 7.43 -11.83 -10.22
C LEU A 93 7.72 -10.39 -9.79
N LYS A 94 8.44 -9.63 -10.62
CA LYS A 94 8.75 -8.23 -10.33
C LYS A 94 7.54 -7.32 -10.51
N GLU A 95 6.68 -7.58 -11.48
CA GLU A 95 5.41 -6.88 -11.66
C GLU A 95 4.47 -7.11 -10.46
N ASN A 96 4.41 -8.34 -9.96
CA ASN A 96 3.66 -8.67 -8.75
C ASN A 96 4.22 -7.95 -7.51
N GLU A 97 5.55 -7.84 -7.39
CA GLU A 97 6.20 -7.10 -6.31
C GLU A 97 5.88 -5.60 -6.38
N ILE A 98 5.94 -5.00 -7.59
CA ILE A 98 5.57 -3.61 -7.83
C ILE A 98 4.12 -3.36 -7.42
N THR A 99 3.20 -4.23 -7.85
CA THR A 99 1.76 -4.12 -7.52
C THR A 99 1.54 -4.15 -6.00
N ARG A 100 2.23 -5.06 -5.30
CA ARG A 100 2.16 -5.14 -3.83
C ARG A 100 2.68 -3.87 -3.15
N LEU A 101 3.77 -3.31 -3.66
CA LEU A 101 4.34 -2.07 -3.14
C LEU A 101 3.45 -0.86 -3.41
N GLN A 102 2.81 -0.80 -4.58
CA GLN A 102 1.81 0.24 -4.90
C GLN A 102 0.63 0.20 -3.93
N ASN A 103 0.05 -0.97 -3.66
CA ASN A 103 -1.04 -1.09 -2.68
C ASN A 103 -0.62 -0.60 -1.28
N LYS A 104 0.63 -0.87 -0.86
CA LYS A 104 1.15 -0.36 0.41
C LYS A 104 1.31 1.16 0.40
N LEU A 105 1.74 1.74 -0.72
CA LEU A 105 1.82 3.19 -0.87
C LEU A 105 0.43 3.82 -0.73
N ASP A 106 -0.57 3.29 -1.41
CA ASP A 106 -1.95 3.77 -1.34
C ASP A 106 -2.52 3.73 0.11
N ASP A 107 -2.22 2.66 0.85
CA ASP A 107 -2.66 2.53 2.25
C ASP A 107 -1.93 3.50 3.19
N LEU A 108 -0.64 3.74 2.94
CA LEU A 108 0.13 4.75 3.68
C LEU A 108 -0.37 6.17 3.37
N GLU A 109 -0.68 6.48 2.12
CA GLU A 109 -1.25 7.78 1.70
C GLU A 109 -2.59 8.03 2.39
N LYS A 110 -3.48 7.04 2.46
CA LYS A 110 -4.74 7.15 3.23
C LYS A 110 -4.48 7.40 4.71
N THR A 111 -3.46 6.74 5.27
CA THR A 111 -3.09 6.92 6.69
C THR A 111 -2.57 8.33 6.95
N ILE A 112 -1.73 8.87 6.07
CA ILE A 112 -1.24 10.25 6.15
C ILE A 112 -2.42 11.23 6.13
N ALA A 113 -3.36 11.09 5.19
CA ALA A 113 -4.54 11.95 5.12
C ALA A 113 -5.39 11.90 6.41
N GLN A 114 -5.53 10.73 7.03
CA GLN A 114 -6.22 10.61 8.32
C GLN A 114 -5.47 11.30 9.47
N LEU A 115 -4.14 11.22 9.47
CA LEU A 115 -3.33 11.89 10.48
C LEU A 115 -3.42 13.41 10.35
N GLU A 116 -3.41 13.94 9.13
CA GLU A 116 -3.60 15.38 8.87
C GLU A 116 -4.96 15.88 9.41
N LEU A 117 -6.03 15.10 9.25
CA LEU A 117 -7.34 15.44 9.82
C LEU A 117 -7.31 15.49 11.35
N LYS A 118 -6.63 14.52 11.98
CA LYS A 118 -6.47 14.48 13.44
C LYS A 118 -5.61 15.63 13.95
N GLU A 119 -4.56 16.00 13.23
CA GLU A 119 -3.72 17.15 13.58
C GLU A 119 -4.53 18.46 13.58
N ASN A 120 -5.36 18.67 12.56
CA ASN A 120 -6.28 19.81 12.49
C ASN A 120 -7.32 19.81 13.62
N GLU A 121 -7.75 18.65 14.08
CA GLU A 121 -8.65 18.53 15.23
C GLU A 121 -7.93 18.85 16.54
N ILE A 122 -6.72 18.33 16.75
CA ILE A 122 -5.88 18.62 17.91
C ILE A 122 -5.64 20.13 18.00
N PHE A 123 -5.28 20.78 16.89
CA PHE A 123 -5.08 22.22 16.85
C PHE A 123 -6.35 23.00 17.26
N ARG A 124 -7.53 22.60 16.78
CA ARG A 124 -8.81 23.22 17.17
C ARG A 124 -9.11 23.04 18.66
N LEU A 125 -8.81 21.87 19.22
CA LEU A 125 -9.01 21.58 20.64
C LEU A 125 -8.03 22.38 21.51
N GLN A 126 -6.78 22.56 21.07
CA GLN A 126 -5.79 23.39 21.77
C GLN A 126 -6.25 24.84 21.90
N ASN A 127 -6.75 25.45 20.82
CA ASN A 127 -7.27 26.82 20.87
C ASN A 127 -8.45 26.95 21.85
N LYS A 128 -9.38 25.97 21.84
CA LYS A 128 -10.49 25.95 22.81
C LYS A 128 -10.00 25.81 24.25
N ASN A 129 -8.99 24.97 24.48
CA ASN A 129 -8.41 24.82 25.82
C ASN A 129 -7.77 26.12 26.29
N GLU A 130 -7.07 26.85 25.43
CA GLU A 130 -6.49 28.15 25.77
C GLU A 130 -7.59 29.18 26.15
N ASP A 131 -8.71 29.20 25.42
CA ASP A 131 -9.85 30.07 25.74
C ASP A 131 -10.54 29.68 27.06
N LEU A 132 -10.64 28.38 27.33
CA LEU A 132 -11.14 27.87 28.61
C LEU A 132 -10.23 28.26 29.76
N GLU A 133 -8.91 28.18 29.60
CA GLU A 133 -7.93 28.60 30.61
C GLU A 133 -8.06 30.09 30.94
N LYS A 134 -8.22 30.95 29.92
CA LYS A 134 -8.48 32.38 30.12
C LYS A 134 -9.78 32.61 30.91
N THR A 135 -10.82 31.84 30.61
CA THR A 135 -12.11 31.92 31.30
C THR A 135 -11.99 31.49 32.77
N ILE A 136 -11.31 30.38 33.03
CA ILE A 136 -11.03 29.89 34.39
C ILE A 136 -10.27 30.95 35.19
N HIS A 137 -9.24 31.55 34.60
CA HIS A 137 -8.47 32.60 35.25
C HIS A 137 -9.32 33.83 35.62
N ALA A 138 -10.24 34.23 34.73
CA ALA A 138 -11.19 35.31 35.01
C ALA A 138 -12.17 34.94 36.14
N MET A 139 -12.68 33.71 36.15
CA MET A 139 -13.56 33.21 37.21
C MET A 139 -12.86 33.21 38.57
N CYS A 140 -11.60 32.78 38.66
CA CYS A 140 -10.83 32.82 39.91
C CYS A 140 -10.69 34.26 40.45
N LYS A 141 -10.49 35.26 39.57
CA LYS A 141 -10.46 36.67 39.99
C LYS A 141 -11.79 37.13 40.57
N LEU A 142 -12.91 36.74 39.94
CA LEU A 142 -14.24 37.07 40.44
C LEU A 142 -14.53 36.37 41.78
N GLN A 143 -14.11 35.12 41.93
CA GLN A 143 -14.27 34.37 43.18
C GLN A 143 -13.54 35.04 44.34
N ASN A 144 -12.28 35.46 44.14
CA ASN A 144 -11.52 36.18 45.16
C ASN A 144 -12.21 37.47 45.59
N LYS A 145 -12.73 38.25 44.62
CA LYS A 145 -13.51 39.47 44.92
C LYS A 145 -14.79 39.16 45.69
N ASN A 146 -15.46 38.05 45.37
CA ASN A 146 -16.66 37.63 46.08
C ASN A 146 -16.34 37.29 47.54
N GLU A 147 -15.25 36.58 47.81
CA GLU A 147 -14.78 36.29 49.17
C GLU A 147 -14.43 37.56 49.97
N GLU A 148 -13.79 38.55 49.33
CA GLU A 148 -13.52 39.87 49.96
C GLU A 148 -14.82 40.60 50.32
N LEU A 149 -15.79 40.57 49.41
CA LEU A 149 -17.10 41.19 49.63
C LEU A 149 -17.85 40.51 50.77
N GLU A 150 -17.83 39.17 50.83
CA GLU A 150 -18.43 38.40 51.93
C GLU A 150 -17.81 38.75 53.29
N LYS A 151 -16.48 38.85 53.36
CA LYS A 151 -15.77 39.30 54.57
C LYS A 151 -16.17 40.73 54.95
N ALA A 152 -16.29 41.64 53.98
CA ALA A 152 -16.71 43.02 54.22
C ALA A 152 -18.15 43.10 54.74
N ILE A 153 -19.07 42.33 54.15
CA ILE A 153 -20.46 42.20 54.62
C ILE A 153 -20.49 41.71 56.07
N HIS A 154 -19.75 40.65 56.38
CA HIS A 154 -19.67 40.12 57.74
C HIS A 154 -19.17 41.17 58.75
N ALA A 155 -18.12 41.92 58.39
CA ALA A 155 -17.58 43.01 59.22
C ALA A 155 -18.59 44.15 59.42
N MET A 156 -19.33 44.56 58.37
CA MET A 156 -20.40 45.55 58.47
C MET A 156 -21.54 45.09 59.38
N CYS A 157 -21.99 43.84 59.26
CA CYS A 157 -23.00 43.27 60.14
C CYS A 157 -22.57 43.28 61.61
N LYS A 158 -21.29 42.94 61.88
CA LYS A 158 -20.70 43.02 63.22
C LYS A 158 -20.68 44.46 63.74
N ARG A 159 -20.27 45.44 62.94
CA ARG A 159 -20.30 46.88 63.29
C ARG A 159 -21.70 47.36 63.62
N LYS A 160 -22.70 47.10 62.76
CA LYS A 160 -24.11 47.45 63.02
C LYS A 160 -24.64 46.84 64.32
N LYS A 161 -24.23 45.61 64.66
CA LYS A 161 -24.62 44.96 65.93
C LYS A 161 -24.01 45.66 67.15
N ILE A 162 -22.76 46.11 67.06
CA ILE A 162 -22.10 46.90 68.11
C ILE A 162 -22.77 48.27 68.25
N GLU A 163 -22.99 48.98 67.14
CA GLU A 163 -23.70 50.27 67.12
C GLU A 163 -25.08 50.16 67.81
N ARG A 164 -25.88 49.15 67.45
CA ARG A 164 -27.18 48.90 68.10
C ARG A 164 -27.04 48.70 69.62
N LYS A 165 -26.02 47.98 70.09
CA LYS A 165 -25.76 47.78 71.54
C LYS A 165 -25.35 49.09 72.23
N LEU A 166 -24.48 49.89 71.60
CA LEU A 166 -24.06 51.19 72.13
C LEU A 166 -25.23 52.15 72.24
N ILE A 167 -26.06 52.24 71.19
CA ILE A 167 -27.29 53.05 71.20
C ILE A 167 -28.20 52.62 72.36
N LEU A 168 -28.41 51.30 72.54
CA LEU A 168 -29.22 50.79 73.65
C LEU A 168 -28.64 51.17 75.02
N LEU A 169 -27.31 51.10 75.19
CA LEU A 169 -26.64 51.46 76.45
C LEU A 169 -26.78 52.95 76.76
N VAL A 170 -26.61 53.82 75.76
CA VAL A 170 -26.81 55.27 75.90
C VAL A 170 -28.26 55.57 76.31
N LEU A 171 -29.24 54.92 75.66
CA LEU A 171 -30.66 55.08 76.01
C LEU A 171 -30.94 54.66 77.47
N VAL A 172 -30.40 53.51 77.91
CA VAL A 172 -30.54 53.06 79.31
C VAL A 172 -29.92 54.07 80.29
N PHE A 173 -28.73 54.59 79.97
CA PHE A 173 -28.08 55.60 80.81
C PHE A 173 -28.89 56.90 80.88
N CYS A 174 -29.41 57.40 79.76
CA CYS A 174 -30.27 58.58 79.72
C CYS A 174 -31.54 58.39 80.58
N VAL A 175 -32.19 57.22 80.53
CA VAL A 175 -33.36 56.91 81.35
C VAL A 175 -32.99 56.85 82.84
N ALA A 176 -31.86 56.23 83.20
CA ALA A 176 -31.40 56.16 84.59
C ALA A 176 -31.06 57.55 85.16
N MET A 177 -30.39 58.41 84.37
CA MET A 177 -30.09 59.79 84.76
C MET A 177 -31.37 60.62 84.93
N TYR A 178 -32.36 60.43 84.05
CA TYR A 178 -33.67 61.08 84.18
C TYR A 178 -34.36 60.68 85.50
N TRP A 179 -34.41 59.39 85.84
CA TRP A 179 -35.00 58.93 87.11
C TRP A 179 -34.23 59.38 88.35
N ASN A 180 -32.89 59.38 88.33
CA ASN A 180 -32.07 59.89 89.44
C ASN A 180 -32.18 61.41 89.62
N GLY A 181 -32.32 62.17 88.53
CA GLY A 181 -32.56 63.61 88.57
C GLY A 181 -33.93 63.98 89.14
N VAL A 182 -34.94 63.13 88.94
CA VAL A 182 -36.27 63.27 89.58
C VAL A 182 -36.21 62.94 91.08
N GLY A 183 -35.27 62.09 91.52
CA GLY A 183 -35.11 61.70 92.93
C GLY A 183 -34.35 62.69 93.83
N ASN A 184 -33.58 63.63 93.27
CA ASN A 184 -32.76 64.57 94.04
C ASN A 184 -33.37 65.99 94.17
N GLY A 185 -34.65 66.12 93.82
CA GLY A 185 -35.44 67.35 93.95
C GLY A 185 -36.41 67.33 95.14
N ASN A 186 -35.99 66.85 96.33
CA ASN A 186 -36.74 67.14 97.56
C ASN A 186 -36.07 68.28 98.31
N GLY A 187 -36.59 69.48 98.03
CA GLY A 187 -36.37 70.66 98.85
C GLY A 187 -36.76 70.41 100.30
N ARG A 188 -35.84 70.79 101.19
CA ARG A 188 -36.08 71.52 102.44
C ARG A 188 -37.55 71.82 102.75
N LEU A 189 -38.09 71.16 103.79
CA LEU A 189 -39.13 71.72 104.64
C LEU A 189 -38.80 71.42 106.11
N MET A 190 -38.82 72.50 106.89
CA MET A 190 -38.45 72.66 108.30
C MET A 190 -39.17 71.73 109.28
N LEU A 191 -38.65 71.57 110.51
CA LEU A 191 -39.31 72.05 111.75
C LEU A 191 -38.55 71.68 113.05
N LYS A 192 -38.36 72.73 113.88
CA LYS A 192 -38.05 72.79 115.33
C LYS A 192 -36.66 72.38 115.83
#